data_AF-A0A382DP33-F1
#
_entry.id   AF-A0A382DP33-F1
#
_cell.length_a   1.000
_cell.length_b   1.000
_cell.length_c   1.000
_cell.angle_alpha   90.00
_cell.angle_beta   90.00
_cell.angle_gamma   90.00
#
_symmetry.space_group_name_H-M   'P 1'
#
loop_
_entity.id
_entity.type
_entity.pdbx_description
1 polymer ?
#
loop_
_entity_poly.entity_id
_entity_poly.type
_entity_poly.pdbx_seq_one_letter_code
_entity_poly.pdbx_strand_id
1 'polypeptide(L)'
;MSYQDQSDKDHLDIIIGPPGPDNVIDAVHNYAVAHKVSLDDAWTAYVKLWADSFIKPDDTGLSNFSEMFTDLLGQDVTVSEYFLSHYYNCFSTNGQFLSRIKNVADRHEYKAPALNFKAKNILDAKGKPINIRQFDELNRKIIQNLMINLLKVNWVYVTIAYGFTPAKKIKA
;
A
#
# COMPACT_ATOMS: atom_id res chain seq x y z
N MET A 1 13.87 13.30 -21.85
CA MET A 1 13.67 11.95 -21.28
C MET A 1 12.22 11.59 -21.52
N SER A 2 11.94 10.56 -22.33
CA SER A 2 10.56 10.21 -22.68
C SER A 2 9.83 9.62 -21.48
N TYR A 3 8.75 10.28 -21.08
CA TYR A 3 7.85 9.91 -19.99
C TYR A 3 7.15 8.54 -20.19
N GLN A 4 7.36 7.88 -21.33
CA GLN A 4 6.90 6.52 -21.63
C GLN A 4 7.58 5.44 -20.76
N ASP A 5 8.70 5.74 -20.10
CA ASP A 5 9.44 4.78 -19.25
C ASP A 5 9.03 4.79 -17.76
N GLN A 6 8.11 5.66 -17.33
CA GLN A 6 7.46 5.57 -16.00
C GLN A 6 6.41 4.44 -15.98
N SER A 7 6.89 3.23 -16.30
CA SER A 7 6.13 2.03 -16.62
C SER A 7 5.19 1.58 -15.50
N ASP A 8 4.37 0.56 -15.78
CA ASP A 8 3.65 -0.27 -14.78
C ASP A 8 4.49 -0.71 -13.56
N LYS A 9 5.81 -0.58 -13.62
CA LYS A 9 6.75 -0.98 -12.57
C LYS A 9 7.08 0.12 -11.57
N ASP A 10 6.91 1.39 -11.91
CA ASP A 10 7.11 2.47 -10.95
C ASP A 10 5.85 2.56 -10.08
N HIS A 11 5.98 2.35 -8.77
CA HIS A 11 4.81 2.28 -7.88
C HIS A 11 5.14 2.64 -6.44
N LEU A 12 4.10 3.03 -5.71
CA LEU A 12 4.07 3.26 -4.27
C LEU A 12 3.25 2.12 -3.64
N ASP A 13 3.79 1.47 -2.62
CA ASP A 13 3.07 0.49 -1.82
C ASP A 13 2.84 1.02 -0.41
N ILE A 14 1.60 0.91 0.05
CA ILE A 14 1.22 1.08 1.45
C ILE A 14 0.94 -0.32 2.00
N ILE A 15 1.89 -0.87 2.74
CA ILE A 15 1.85 -2.22 3.33
C ILE A 15 1.27 -2.14 4.74
N ILE A 16 0.25 -2.96 4.99
CA ILE A 16 -0.62 -2.79 6.15
C ILE A 16 -0.40 -3.93 7.15
N GLY A 17 -0.06 -3.56 8.38
CA GLY A 17 0.07 -4.48 9.51
C GLY A 17 -1.28 -5.05 10.00
N PRO A 18 -1.25 -5.95 10.99
CA PRO A 18 -2.46 -6.49 11.57
C PRO A 18 -3.29 -5.40 12.28
N PRO A 19 -4.61 -5.63 12.45
CA PRO A 19 -5.48 -4.71 13.18
C PRO A 19 -5.00 -4.50 14.62
N GLY A 20 -5.17 -3.28 15.13
CA GLY A 20 -4.78 -2.92 16.50
C GLY A 20 -5.91 -3.05 17.52
N PRO A 21 -7.07 -2.37 17.33
CA PRO A 21 -8.17 -2.42 18.27
C PRO A 21 -8.93 -3.75 18.30
N ASP A 22 -9.35 -4.17 19.50
CA ASP A 22 -10.10 -5.41 19.73
C ASP A 22 -11.37 -5.50 18.86
N ASN A 23 -12.10 -4.40 18.67
CA ASN A 23 -13.31 -4.41 17.86
C ASN A 23 -13.03 -4.70 16.36
N VAL A 24 -11.87 -4.29 15.84
CA VAL A 24 -11.46 -4.60 14.46
C VAL A 24 -10.97 -6.05 14.39
N ILE A 25 -10.22 -6.48 15.39
CA ILE A 25 -9.76 -7.88 15.53
C ILE A 25 -10.96 -8.83 15.56
N ASP A 26 -11.98 -8.55 16.36
CA ASP A 26 -13.21 -9.34 16.47
C ASP A 26 -14.00 -9.36 15.17
N ALA A 27 -14.11 -8.21 14.48
CA ALA A 27 -14.77 -8.13 13.18
C ALA A 27 -14.09 -9.03 12.13
N VAL A 28 -12.76 -9.04 12.09
CA VAL A 28 -11.97 -9.90 11.20
C VAL A 28 -12.15 -11.38 11.55
N HIS A 29 -12.08 -11.74 12.83
CA HIS A 29 -12.32 -13.11 13.28
C HIS A 29 -13.73 -13.59 12.93
N ASN A 30 -14.75 -12.79 13.21
CA ASN A 30 -16.14 -13.12 12.90
C ASN A 30 -16.36 -13.29 11.39
N TYR A 31 -15.76 -12.43 10.57
CA TYR A 31 -15.81 -12.57 9.12
C TYR A 31 -15.13 -13.86 8.65
N ALA A 32 -13.96 -14.17 9.19
CA ALA A 32 -13.21 -15.39 8.87
C ALA A 32 -14.02 -16.66 9.18
N VAL A 33 -14.65 -16.71 10.36
CA VAL A 33 -15.51 -17.83 10.79
C VAL A 33 -16.74 -17.94 9.89
N ALA A 34 -17.44 -16.82 9.65
CA ALA A 34 -18.68 -16.82 8.86
C ALA A 34 -18.45 -17.25 7.40
N HIS A 35 -17.32 -16.86 6.80
CA HIS A 35 -16.98 -17.14 5.40
C HIS A 35 -16.03 -18.32 5.21
N LYS A 36 -15.59 -18.96 6.31
CA LYS A 36 -14.65 -20.09 6.32
C LYS A 36 -13.34 -19.79 5.56
N VAL A 37 -12.78 -18.60 5.78
CA VAL A 37 -11.53 -18.15 5.17
C VAL A 37 -10.44 -18.00 6.24
N SER A 38 -9.18 -17.85 5.82
CA SER A 38 -8.08 -17.57 6.76
C SER A 38 -8.22 -16.18 7.39
N LEU A 39 -7.58 -15.94 8.54
CA LEU A 39 -7.56 -14.60 9.15
C LEU A 39 -6.87 -13.57 8.25
N ASP A 40 -5.82 -13.97 7.53
CA ASP A 40 -5.14 -13.08 6.59
C ASP A 40 -6.03 -12.70 5.40
N ASP A 41 -6.84 -13.64 4.90
CA ASP A 41 -7.78 -13.36 3.80
C ASP A 41 -8.97 -12.52 4.29
N ALA A 42 -9.47 -12.77 5.50
CA ALA A 42 -10.48 -11.92 6.14
C ALA A 42 -9.95 -10.50 6.37
N TRP A 43 -8.71 -10.36 6.83
CA TRP A 43 -8.06 -9.07 7.02
C TRP A 43 -7.86 -8.34 5.68
N THR A 44 -7.43 -9.07 4.66
CA THR A 44 -7.32 -8.54 3.29
C THR A 44 -8.66 -8.02 2.78
N ALA A 45 -9.75 -8.76 3.01
CA ALA A 45 -11.09 -8.34 2.63
C ALA A 45 -11.53 -7.08 3.39
N TYR A 46 -11.20 -6.98 4.69
CA TYR A 46 -11.45 -5.78 5.48
C TYR A 46 -10.67 -4.57 4.95
N VAL A 47 -9.38 -4.71 4.68
CA VAL A 47 -8.53 -3.65 4.10
C VAL A 47 -9.08 -3.20 2.74
N LYS A 48 -9.50 -4.14 1.89
CA LYS A 48 -10.14 -3.82 0.61
C LYS A 48 -11.42 -3.01 0.82
N LEU A 49 -12.31 -3.48 1.68
CA LEU A 49 -13.57 -2.82 1.99
C LEU A 49 -13.34 -1.40 2.53
N TRP A 50 -12.36 -1.24 3.42
CA TRP A 50 -11.98 0.06 3.93
C TRP A 50 -11.47 0.97 2.82
N ALA A 51 -10.57 0.49 1.96
CA ALA A 51 -10.04 1.29 0.86
C ALA A 51 -11.17 1.69 -0.11
N ASP A 52 -11.99 0.72 -0.54
CA ASP A 52 -13.16 0.93 -1.39
C ASP A 52 -14.18 1.90 -0.77
N SER A 53 -14.31 1.96 0.57
CA SER A 53 -15.24 2.87 1.27
C SER A 53 -14.63 4.25 1.55
N PHE A 54 -13.32 4.29 1.77
CA PHE A 54 -12.54 5.53 1.87
C PHE A 54 -12.54 6.26 0.52
N ILE A 55 -12.73 5.52 -0.56
CA ILE A 55 -13.05 6.00 -1.90
C ILE A 55 -14.57 6.17 -1.97
N LYS A 56 -15.11 7.36 -1.75
CA LYS A 56 -16.38 7.68 -2.42
C LYS A 56 -15.99 8.16 -3.82
N PRO A 57 -16.24 7.38 -4.89
CA PRO A 57 -15.94 7.87 -6.23
C PRO A 57 -16.81 9.11 -6.48
N ASP A 58 -16.17 10.20 -6.87
CA ASP A 58 -16.84 11.32 -7.52
C ASP A 58 -16.35 11.42 -8.97
N ASP A 59 -16.80 12.45 -9.69
CA ASP A 59 -16.47 12.66 -11.10
C ASP A 59 -14.96 12.85 -11.36
N THR A 60 -14.12 12.92 -10.31
CA THR A 60 -12.68 13.16 -10.39
C THR A 60 -11.79 11.96 -10.03
N GLY A 61 -12.35 10.85 -9.51
CA GLY A 61 -11.62 9.60 -9.25
C GLY A 61 -11.61 9.16 -7.77
N LEU A 62 -10.48 8.60 -7.30
CA LEU A 62 -10.30 8.19 -5.89
C LEU A 62 -10.07 9.45 -5.02
N SER A 63 -11.14 10.19 -4.75
CA SER A 63 -11.15 11.53 -4.13
C SER A 63 -10.23 11.66 -2.92
N ASN A 64 -10.41 10.85 -1.87
CA ASN A 64 -9.62 10.98 -0.65
C ASN A 64 -8.12 10.66 -0.83
N PHE A 65 -7.75 9.71 -1.71
CA PHE A 65 -6.34 9.45 -2.02
C PHE A 65 -5.73 10.58 -2.86
N SER A 66 -6.53 11.15 -3.76
CA SER A 66 -6.17 12.31 -4.59
C SER A 66 -5.91 13.54 -3.73
N GLU A 67 -6.82 13.85 -2.81
CA GLU A 67 -6.67 14.93 -1.83
C GLU A 67 -5.44 14.71 -0.95
N MET A 68 -5.30 13.51 -0.37
CA MET A 68 -4.16 13.18 0.49
C MET A 68 -2.81 13.35 -0.24
N PHE A 69 -2.70 12.90 -1.49
CA PHE A 69 -1.47 13.08 -2.26
C PHE A 69 -1.28 14.52 -2.74
N THR A 70 -2.37 15.26 -2.99
CA THR A 70 -2.32 16.68 -3.33
C THR A 70 -1.74 17.50 -2.18
N ASP A 71 -2.29 17.31 -0.98
CA ASP A 71 -1.83 17.97 0.24
C ASP A 71 -0.38 17.61 0.57
N LEU A 72 -0.04 16.32 0.42
CA LEU A 72 1.29 15.80 0.70
C LEU A 72 2.35 16.35 -0.26
N LEU A 73 2.05 16.41 -1.56
CA LEU A 73 3.01 16.80 -2.59
C LEU A 73 2.97 18.29 -2.93
N GLY A 74 1.99 19.04 -2.42
CA GLY A 74 1.83 20.48 -2.67
C GLY A 74 1.52 20.81 -4.13
N GLN A 75 0.88 19.89 -4.85
CA GLN A 75 0.49 20.02 -6.26
C GLN A 75 -0.78 19.22 -6.51
N ASP A 76 -1.63 19.62 -7.45
CA ASP A 76 -2.84 18.87 -7.77
C ASP A 76 -2.48 17.45 -8.26
N VAL A 77 -3.02 16.45 -7.57
CA VAL A 77 -2.84 15.02 -7.86
C VAL A 77 -4.19 14.36 -8.01
N THR A 78 -4.34 13.57 -9.07
CA THR A 78 -5.48 12.67 -9.28
C THR A 78 -5.02 11.22 -9.21
N VAL A 79 -5.66 10.41 -8.37
CA VAL A 79 -5.45 8.97 -8.31
C VAL A 79 -6.62 8.27 -9.01
N SER A 80 -6.33 7.54 -10.09
CA SER A 80 -7.35 6.89 -10.91
C SER A 80 -7.66 5.45 -10.47
N GLU A 81 -6.70 4.73 -9.91
CA GLU A 81 -6.84 3.33 -9.55
C GLU A 81 -5.74 2.90 -8.57
N TYR A 82 -6.08 1.94 -7.70
CA TYR A 82 -5.13 1.19 -6.88
C TYR A 82 -5.33 -0.32 -7.08
N PHE A 83 -4.30 -1.11 -6.78
CA PHE A 83 -4.38 -2.57 -6.76
C PHE A 83 -4.16 -3.08 -5.35
N LEU A 84 -4.89 -4.13 -4.97
CA LEU A 84 -4.62 -4.86 -3.73
C LEU A 84 -3.64 -5.99 -4.02
N SER A 85 -2.52 -6.01 -3.32
CA SER A 85 -1.48 -7.05 -3.41
C SER A 85 -1.11 -7.58 -2.03
N HIS A 86 -0.15 -8.50 -1.98
CA HIS A 86 0.36 -9.08 -0.74
C HIS A 86 1.89 -9.15 -0.74
N TYR A 87 2.46 -8.86 0.42
CA TYR A 87 3.85 -9.16 0.72
C TYR A 87 3.93 -10.45 1.52
N TYR A 88 4.52 -11.47 0.91
CA TYR A 88 4.80 -12.76 1.53
C TYR A 88 6.24 -12.78 2.01
N ASN A 89 6.53 -13.52 3.09
CA ASN A 89 7.89 -13.75 3.59
C ASN A 89 8.73 -12.49 3.87
N CYS A 90 8.09 -11.34 4.07
CA CYS A 90 8.78 -10.06 4.24
C CYS A 90 8.73 -9.56 5.68
N PHE A 91 7.56 -9.62 6.31
CA PHE A 91 7.29 -9.03 7.61
C PHE A 91 6.83 -10.08 8.62
N SER A 92 7.19 -9.87 9.87
CA SER A 92 6.52 -10.50 11.00
C SER A 92 5.26 -9.74 11.38
N THR A 93 4.42 -10.35 12.22
CA THR A 93 3.18 -9.73 12.74
C THR A 93 3.44 -8.39 13.45
N ASN A 94 4.59 -8.20 14.09
CA ASN A 94 4.98 -6.93 14.73
C ASN A 94 5.66 -5.92 13.78
N GLY A 95 5.74 -6.19 12.48
CA GLY A 95 6.23 -5.27 11.45
C GLY A 95 7.74 -5.24 11.27
N GLN A 96 8.46 -6.14 11.93
CA GLN A 96 9.90 -6.30 11.68
C GLN A 96 10.13 -7.09 10.38
N PHE A 97 11.15 -6.70 9.63
CA PHE A 97 11.59 -7.50 8.49
C PHE A 97 12.11 -8.86 8.97
N LEU A 98 11.62 -9.95 8.39
CA LEU A 98 12.03 -11.31 8.76
C LEU A 98 13.55 -11.49 8.64
N SER A 99 14.19 -10.84 7.67
CA SER A 99 15.65 -10.85 7.46
C SER A 99 16.44 -10.22 8.62
N ARG A 100 15.81 -9.38 9.45
CA ARG A 100 16.44 -8.73 10.61
C ARG A 100 16.24 -9.52 11.91
N ILE A 101 15.32 -10.48 11.95
CA ILE A 101 15.05 -11.31 13.12
C ILE A 101 16.07 -12.44 13.17
N LYS A 102 16.95 -12.44 14.18
CA LYS A 102 18.02 -13.44 14.31
C LYS A 102 17.49 -14.84 14.66
N ASN A 103 16.55 -14.91 15.60
CA ASN A 103 15.95 -16.16 16.02
C ASN A 103 14.85 -16.58 15.04
N VAL A 104 15.02 -17.72 14.40
CA VAL A 104 14.08 -18.22 13.39
C VAL A 104 12.71 -18.54 13.99
N ALA A 105 12.65 -18.97 15.26
CA ALA A 105 11.39 -19.29 15.92
C ALA A 105 10.45 -18.08 16.06
N ASP A 106 11.02 -16.86 16.11
CA ASP A 106 10.26 -15.61 16.29
C ASP A 106 9.83 -14.98 14.95
N ARG A 107 10.21 -15.61 13.81
CA ARG A 107 9.84 -15.17 12.45
C ARG A 107 8.43 -15.61 12.09
N HIS A 108 7.45 -15.24 12.92
CA HIS A 108 6.04 -15.48 12.62
C HIS A 108 5.66 -14.72 11.35
N GLU A 109 5.65 -15.41 10.21
CA GLU A 109 5.35 -14.84 8.91
C GLU A 109 3.94 -14.25 8.90
N TYR A 110 3.83 -13.08 8.31
CA TYR A 110 2.57 -12.39 8.11
C TYR A 110 2.38 -12.07 6.63
N LYS A 111 1.25 -12.50 6.06
CA LYS A 111 0.83 -12.17 4.71
C LYS A 111 0.24 -10.75 4.71
N ALA A 112 1.11 -9.75 4.57
CA ALA A 112 0.71 -8.36 4.68
C ALA A 112 -0.03 -7.89 3.43
N PRO A 113 -1.31 -7.45 3.51
CA PRO A 113 -1.97 -6.80 2.40
C PRO A 113 -1.31 -5.45 2.10
N ALA A 114 -1.28 -5.05 0.83
CA ALA A 114 -0.72 -3.79 0.40
C ALA A 114 -1.62 -3.10 -0.63
N LEU A 115 -1.78 -1.78 -0.47
CA LEU A 115 -2.38 -0.91 -1.47
C LEU A 115 -1.27 -0.43 -2.40
N ASN A 116 -1.29 -0.89 -3.64
CA ASN A 116 -0.31 -0.56 -4.67
C ASN A 116 -0.87 0.51 -5.60
N PHE A 117 -0.14 1.62 -5.72
CA PHE A 117 -0.45 2.72 -6.61
C PHE A 117 0.64 2.82 -7.67
N LYS A 118 0.32 2.39 -8.88
CA LYS A 118 1.23 2.55 -10.03
C LYS A 118 1.37 4.03 -10.37
N ALA A 119 2.57 4.47 -10.71
CA ALA A 119 2.83 5.86 -11.07
C ALA A 119 1.93 6.35 -12.21
N LYS A 120 1.65 5.48 -13.20
CA LYS A 120 0.72 5.77 -14.30
C LYS A 120 -0.73 6.07 -13.85
N ASN A 121 -1.10 5.71 -12.63
CA ASN A 121 -2.41 5.94 -12.03
C ASN A 121 -2.41 7.10 -11.03
N ILE A 122 -1.27 7.79 -10.84
CA ILE A 122 -1.13 8.99 -10.01
C ILE A 122 -0.74 10.13 -10.96
N LEU A 123 -1.68 11.01 -11.30
CA LEU A 123 -1.54 12.00 -12.36
C LEU A 123 -1.46 13.42 -11.78
N ASP A 124 -0.69 14.30 -12.42
CA ASP A 124 -0.69 15.74 -12.15
C ASP A 124 -1.91 16.45 -12.80
N ALA A 125 -2.05 17.76 -12.56
CA ALA A 125 -3.08 18.61 -13.18
C ALA A 125 -3.14 18.56 -14.72
N LYS A 126 -2.07 18.08 -15.38
CA LYS A 126 -1.97 17.96 -16.85
C LYS A 126 -2.21 16.53 -17.32
N GLY A 127 -2.64 15.63 -16.43
CA GLY A 127 -2.86 14.22 -16.71
C GLY A 127 -1.57 13.43 -16.91
N LYS A 128 -0.42 13.91 -16.43
CA LYS A 128 0.86 13.23 -16.56
C LYS A 128 1.20 12.45 -15.29
N PRO A 129 1.77 11.24 -15.41
CA PRO A 129 2.21 10.48 -14.24
C PRO A 129 3.18 11.27 -13.35
N ILE A 130 2.90 11.28 -12.06
CA ILE A 130 3.76 11.86 -11.02
C ILE A 130 5.05 11.04 -10.94
N ASN A 131 6.19 11.73 -10.79
CA ASN A 131 7.44 11.05 -10.45
C ASN A 131 7.32 10.41 -9.06
N ILE A 132 7.31 9.08 -8.99
CA ILE A 132 7.14 8.33 -7.74
C ILE A 132 8.21 8.64 -6.68
N ARG A 133 9.37 9.17 -7.10
CA ARG A 133 10.42 9.63 -6.19
C ARG A 133 10.03 10.85 -5.34
N GLN A 134 8.94 11.53 -5.68
CA GLN A 134 8.38 12.62 -4.86
C GLN A 134 7.76 12.09 -3.55
N PHE A 135 7.41 10.81 -3.48
CA PHE A 135 7.13 10.14 -2.22
C PHE A 135 8.45 9.78 -1.53
N ASP A 136 9.20 10.79 -1.10
CA ASP A 136 10.47 10.65 -0.39
C ASP A 136 10.29 10.09 1.03
N GLU A 137 11.37 10.02 1.82
CA GLU A 137 11.28 9.45 3.17
C GLU A 137 10.32 10.22 4.08
N LEU A 138 10.28 11.55 3.99
CA LEU A 138 9.39 12.37 4.81
C LEU A 138 7.94 12.12 4.42
N ASN A 139 7.65 12.17 3.12
CA ASN A 139 6.31 11.97 2.59
C ASN A 139 5.79 10.57 2.89
N ARG A 140 6.64 9.54 2.78
CA ARG A 140 6.28 8.17 3.16
C ARG A 140 5.99 8.04 4.66
N LYS A 141 6.74 8.72 5.54
CA LYS A 141 6.45 8.73 6.99
C LYS A 141 5.12 9.40 7.31
N ILE A 142 4.78 10.49 6.62
CA ILE A 142 3.48 11.16 6.79
C ILE A 142 2.35 10.20 6.40
N ILE A 143 2.45 9.54 5.23
CA ILE A 143 1.48 8.52 4.81
C ILE A 143 1.39 7.40 5.85
N GLN A 144 2.52 6.85 6.31
CA GLN A 144 2.53 5.78 7.32
C GLN A 144 1.72 6.17 8.56
N ASN A 145 2.00 7.35 9.13
CA ASN A 145 1.31 7.81 10.34
C ASN A 145 -0.18 8.06 10.10
N LEU A 146 -0.53 8.65 8.95
CA LEU A 146 -1.92 8.88 8.60
C LEU A 146 -2.69 7.55 8.47
N MET A 147 -2.13 6.60 7.73
CA MET A 147 -2.75 5.29 7.51
C MET A 147 -2.87 4.47 8.80
N ILE A 148 -1.87 4.51 9.69
CA ILE A 148 -1.98 3.91 11.04
C ILE A 148 -3.22 4.44 11.77
N ASN A 149 -3.45 5.75 11.71
CA ASN A 149 -4.57 6.38 12.40
C ASN A 149 -5.93 6.12 11.75
N LEU A 150 -5.99 6.07 10.42
CA LEU A 150 -7.22 5.85 9.66
C LEU A 150 -7.68 4.38 9.68
N LEU A 151 -6.76 3.44 9.48
CA LEU A 151 -7.05 2.00 9.48
C LEU A 151 -7.02 1.37 10.88
N LYS A 152 -6.47 2.08 11.88
CA LYS A 152 -6.26 1.58 13.25
C LYS A 152 -5.48 0.26 13.25
N VAL A 153 -4.28 0.29 12.69
CA VAL A 153 -3.39 -0.86 12.57
C VAL A 153 -2.14 -0.69 13.40
N ASN A 154 -1.48 -1.79 13.76
CA ASN A 154 -0.31 -1.76 14.63
C ASN A 154 0.92 -1.13 13.96
N TRP A 155 1.03 -1.27 12.64
CA TRP A 155 2.08 -0.65 11.85
C TRP A 155 1.65 -0.51 10.39
N VAL A 156 2.29 0.44 9.70
CA VAL A 156 2.23 0.60 8.24
C VAL A 156 3.64 0.81 7.75
N TYR A 157 4.00 0.15 6.64
CA TYR A 157 5.25 0.38 5.93
C TYR A 157 4.94 0.94 4.55
N VAL A 158 5.58 2.05 4.17
CA VAL A 158 5.39 2.66 2.85
C VAL A 158 6.69 2.61 2.07
N THR A 159 6.64 2.08 0.86
CA THR A 159 7.81 1.94 -0.01
C THR A 159 7.50 2.38 -1.43
N ILE A 160 8.55 2.72 -2.18
CA ILE A 160 8.46 3.00 -3.61
C ILE A 160 9.38 2.06 -4.37
N ALA A 161 8.96 1.64 -5.55
CA ALA A 161 9.80 0.97 -6.52
C ALA A 161 9.96 1.88 -7.75
N TYR A 162 11.20 2.03 -8.22
CA TYR A 162 11.51 2.81 -9.41
C TYR A 162 12.83 2.38 -10.04
N GLY A 163 13.06 2.78 -11.29
CA GLY A 163 14.36 2.58 -11.95
C GLY A 163 14.65 1.11 -12.27
N PHE A 164 13.59 0.31 -12.42
CA PHE A 164 13.71 -1.10 -12.77
C PHE A 164 14.21 -1.22 -14.20
N THR A 165 15.52 -1.42 -14.37
CA THR A 165 16.04 -1.89 -15.65
C THR A 165 15.56 -3.35 -15.74
N PRO A 166 14.62 -3.72 -16.64
CA PRO A 166 14.39 -5.14 -16.86
C PRO A 166 15.75 -5.75 -17.16
N ALA A 167 16.05 -6.91 -16.58
CA ALA A 167 17.18 -7.70 -17.00
C ALA A 167 17.00 -8.01 -18.49
N LYS A 168 17.39 -7.07 -19.37
CA LYS A 168 17.59 -7.33 -20.78
C LYS A 168 18.61 -8.44 -20.75
N LYS A 169 18.14 -9.63 -21.13
CA LYS A 169 18.90 -10.81 -21.53
C LYS A 169 20.39 -10.51 -21.41
N ILE A 170 21.05 -11.07 -20.39
CA ILE A 170 22.48 -11.34 -20.50
C ILE A 170 22.58 -12.16 -21.79
N LYS A 171 22.82 -11.47 -22.90
CA LYS A 171 22.89 -12.03 -24.23
C LYS A 171 24.31 -12.56 -24.31
N ALA A 172 24.37 -13.89 -24.33
CA ALA A 172 25.48 -14.76 -24.71
C ALA A 172 26.78 -14.57 -23.92
#